data_AF-A0AAV3YA56-F1
#
_entry.id   AF-A0AAV3YA56-F1
#
_cell.length_a   1.000
_cell.length_b   1.000
_cell.length_c   1.000
_cell.angle_alpha   90.00
_cell.angle_beta   90.00
_cell.angle_gamma   90.00
#
_symmetry.space_group_name_H-M   'P 1'
#
loop_
_entity.id
_entity.type
_entity.pdbx_description
1 polymer ?
#
loop_
_entity_poly.entity_id
_entity_poly.type
_entity_poly.pdbx_seq_one_letter_code
_entity_poly.pdbx_strand_id
1 'polypeptide(L)'
;MASSQRKRYPGDVDAAYPDPFTVAPSDVKDRKPGQLPREESQKFFDEGYIVVKDYFTREELDPCREDIALMVDQLAQKLYSAGKISDNTQQTFSFSEVRTPTSKSFQRLWTNDRLLNLMEQILGPEVAGHPVWNLRTKTPRSEAVNIPWHQGKVILGSAQ
;
A
#
# COMPACT_ATOMS: atom_id res chain seq x y z
N MET A 1 7.17 -9.21 -47.27
CA MET A 1 7.63 -9.30 -45.87
C MET A 1 6.41 -9.11 -44.99
N ALA A 2 6.02 -10.12 -44.20
CA ALA A 2 4.83 -10.04 -43.37
C ALA A 2 5.10 -9.10 -42.19
N SER A 3 4.33 -8.01 -42.11
CA SER A 3 4.29 -7.13 -40.96
C SER A 3 3.82 -7.95 -39.75
N SER A 4 4.73 -8.23 -38.81
CA SER A 4 4.37 -8.78 -37.50
C SER A 4 3.43 -7.77 -36.84
N GLN A 5 2.13 -8.08 -36.80
CA GLN A 5 1.17 -7.24 -36.08
C GLN A 5 1.52 -7.30 -34.60
N ARG A 6 1.88 -6.15 -34.02
CA ARG A 6 2.16 -6.01 -32.59
C ARG A 6 0.95 -6.48 -31.80
N LYS A 7 1.13 -7.49 -30.94
CA LYS A 7 0.07 -7.98 -30.06
C LYS A 7 -0.31 -6.87 -29.09
N ARG A 8 -1.54 -6.38 -29.19
CA ARG A 8 -2.07 -5.29 -28.37
C ARG A 8 -2.81 -5.86 -27.17
N TYR A 9 -2.65 -5.26 -26.00
CA TYR A 9 -3.34 -5.65 -24.77
C TYR A 9 -4.40 -4.62 -24.39
N PRO A 10 -5.43 -4.98 -23.60
CA PRO A 10 -6.35 -4.00 -23.04
C PRO A 10 -5.58 -2.89 -22.28
N GLY A 11 -5.85 -1.63 -22.62
CA GLY A 11 -5.18 -0.46 -22.04
C GLY A 11 -3.92 0.03 -22.77
N ASP A 12 -3.50 -0.66 -23.85
CA ASP A 12 -2.31 -0.30 -24.63
C ASP A 12 -2.63 0.87 -25.59
N VAL A 13 -1.94 2.01 -25.42
CA VAL A 13 -2.13 3.24 -26.21
C VAL A 13 -0.83 3.62 -26.93
N ASP A 14 -0.93 4.16 -28.14
CA ASP A 14 0.25 4.44 -29.00
C ASP A 14 1.13 5.58 -28.45
N ALA A 15 0.56 6.46 -27.63
CA ALA A 15 1.25 7.56 -26.99
C ALA A 15 0.80 7.68 -25.53
N ALA A 16 1.75 7.72 -24.60
CA ALA A 16 1.51 7.95 -23.19
C ALA A 16 1.95 9.37 -22.83
N TYR A 17 1.00 10.30 -22.89
CA TYR A 17 1.13 11.64 -22.29
C TYR A 17 0.01 11.81 -21.28
N PRO A 18 0.04 11.10 -20.13
CA PRO A 18 -0.97 11.35 -19.11
C PRO A 18 -0.83 12.80 -18.66
N ASP A 19 -1.92 13.56 -18.74
CA ASP A 19 -1.96 14.89 -18.15
C ASP A 19 -1.55 14.81 -16.67
N PRO A 20 -0.77 15.77 -16.14
CA PRO A 20 -0.38 15.77 -14.74
C PRO A 20 -1.63 15.68 -13.84
N PHE A 21 -1.66 14.66 -12.98
CA PHE A 21 -2.76 14.46 -12.03
C PHE A 21 -2.70 15.49 -10.90
N THR A 22 -3.12 16.72 -11.22
CA THR A 22 -2.98 17.92 -10.37
C THR A 22 -4.32 18.61 -10.14
N VAL A 23 -5.34 18.28 -10.94
CA VAL A 23 -6.68 18.84 -10.82
C VAL A 23 -7.52 17.93 -9.93
N ALA A 24 -7.98 18.46 -8.81
CA ALA A 24 -8.89 17.75 -7.93
C ALA A 24 -10.22 17.42 -8.64
N PRO A 25 -10.75 16.18 -8.49
CA PRO A 25 -12.08 15.82 -8.98
C PRO A 25 -13.16 16.79 -8.47
N SER A 26 -14.34 16.83 -9.10
CA SER A 26 -15.47 17.63 -8.59
C SER A 26 -15.91 17.19 -7.19
N ASP A 27 -16.41 18.12 -6.36
CA ASP A 27 -16.94 17.77 -5.04
C ASP A 27 -18.12 16.78 -5.13
N VAL A 28 -18.20 15.88 -4.15
CA VAL A 28 -19.23 14.85 -4.06
C VAL A 28 -20.38 15.38 -3.20
N LYS A 29 -21.57 15.55 -3.79
CA LYS A 29 -22.75 16.04 -3.09
C LYS A 29 -23.26 15.04 -2.05
N ASP A 30 -23.38 13.77 -2.45
CA ASP A 30 -23.84 12.67 -1.60
C ASP A 30 -22.65 11.81 -1.18
N ARG A 31 -22.09 12.10 -0.01
CA ARG A 31 -20.86 11.44 0.46
C ARG A 31 -21.12 10.01 0.88
N LYS A 32 -20.33 9.09 0.33
CA LYS A 32 -20.29 7.69 0.77
C LYS A 32 -19.53 7.57 2.10
N PRO A 33 -19.77 6.52 2.91
CA PRO A 33 -18.98 6.26 4.10
C PRO A 33 -17.47 6.24 3.78
N GLY A 34 -16.67 6.92 4.59
CA GLY A 34 -15.21 7.02 4.40
C GLY A 34 -14.74 8.22 3.56
N GLN A 35 -15.63 8.89 2.82
CA GLN A 35 -15.30 10.11 2.09
C GLN A 35 -15.20 11.32 3.02
N LEU A 36 -14.38 12.27 2.61
CA LEU A 36 -14.02 13.43 3.43
C LEU A 36 -14.71 14.71 2.92
N PRO A 37 -14.86 15.73 3.78
CA PRO A 37 -15.22 17.07 3.34
C PRO A 37 -14.26 17.60 2.28
N ARG A 38 -14.77 18.47 1.39
CA ARG A 38 -13.96 19.04 0.30
C ARG A 38 -12.68 19.69 0.78
N GLU A 39 -12.75 20.43 1.87
CA GLU A 39 -11.61 21.14 2.44
C GLU A 39 -10.50 20.18 2.89
N GLU A 40 -10.85 18.98 3.37
CA GLU A 40 -9.87 17.96 3.75
C GLU A 40 -9.30 17.25 2.53
N SER A 41 -10.14 16.83 1.57
CA SER A 41 -9.66 16.14 0.37
C SER A 41 -8.81 17.04 -0.54
N GLN A 42 -9.07 18.35 -0.55
CA GLN A 42 -8.29 19.32 -1.30
C GLN A 42 -6.83 19.39 -0.82
N LYS A 43 -6.55 19.14 0.47
CA LYS A 43 -5.17 19.11 1.02
C LYS A 43 -4.28 18.12 0.29
N PHE A 44 -4.83 17.00 -0.22
CA PHE A 44 -4.04 16.07 -1.02
C PHE A 44 -3.46 16.72 -2.29
N PHE A 45 -4.24 17.60 -2.94
CA PHE A 45 -3.81 18.29 -4.16
C PHE A 45 -2.95 19.51 -3.86
N ASP A 46 -3.15 20.15 -2.70
CA ASP A 46 -2.40 21.34 -2.29
C ASP A 46 -1.04 20.97 -1.66
N GLU A 47 -0.98 19.88 -0.88
CA GLU A 47 0.21 19.47 -0.10
C GLU A 47 0.84 18.14 -0.56
N GLY A 48 0.15 17.37 -1.40
CA GLY A 48 0.61 16.04 -1.85
C GLY A 48 0.33 14.90 -0.87
N TYR A 49 -0.34 15.17 0.26
CA TYR A 49 -0.74 14.15 1.24
C TYR A 49 -1.98 14.58 2.03
N ILE A 50 -2.60 13.62 2.71
CA ILE A 50 -3.71 13.86 3.64
C ILE A 50 -3.57 12.93 4.84
N VAL A 51 -3.85 13.46 6.04
CA VAL A 51 -3.83 12.68 7.29
C VAL A 51 -5.25 12.51 7.80
N VAL A 52 -5.77 11.28 7.70
CA VAL A 52 -7.09 10.93 8.23
C VAL A 52 -6.91 10.19 9.54
N LYS A 53 -7.18 10.88 10.64
CA LYS A 53 -7.07 10.30 11.99
C LYS A 53 -8.17 9.27 12.20
N ASP A 54 -7.83 8.18 12.88
CA ASP A 54 -8.77 7.14 13.32
C ASP A 54 -9.64 6.57 12.17
N TYR A 55 -9.06 6.49 10.97
CA TYR A 55 -9.79 6.03 9.79
C TYR A 55 -10.27 4.58 9.94
N PHE A 56 -9.36 3.71 10.35
CA PHE A 56 -9.66 2.36 10.79
C PHE A 56 -9.74 2.33 12.30
N THR A 57 -10.72 1.61 12.83
CA THR A 57 -10.81 1.36 14.26
C THR A 57 -9.74 0.35 14.68
N ARG A 58 -9.48 0.29 15.98
CA ARG A 58 -8.53 -0.67 16.52
C ARG A 58 -8.94 -2.11 16.23
N GLU A 59 -10.23 -2.40 16.28
CA GLU A 59 -10.81 -3.72 16.03
C GLU A 59 -10.64 -4.16 14.58
N GLU A 60 -10.61 -3.21 13.63
CA GLU A 60 -10.30 -3.50 12.22
C GLU A 60 -8.80 -3.81 12.01
N LEU A 61 -7.93 -3.19 12.82
CA LEU A 61 -6.47 -3.34 12.69
C LEU A 61 -5.89 -4.50 13.49
N ASP A 62 -6.50 -4.86 14.63
CA ASP A 62 -6.00 -5.90 15.53
C ASP A 62 -5.83 -7.27 14.85
N PRO A 63 -6.74 -7.75 13.98
CA PRO A 63 -6.52 -8.99 13.21
C PRO A 63 -5.28 -8.93 12.30
N CYS A 64 -4.96 -7.77 11.72
CA CYS A 64 -3.74 -7.62 10.91
C CYS A 64 -2.48 -7.69 11.79
N ARG A 65 -2.56 -7.14 13.01
CA ARG A 65 -1.46 -7.20 13.98
C ARG A 65 -1.22 -8.63 14.46
N GLU A 66 -2.27 -9.39 14.70
CA GLU A 66 -2.21 -10.82 15.04
C GLU A 66 -1.57 -11.62 13.91
N ASP A 67 -2.01 -11.41 12.66
CA ASP A 67 -1.42 -12.09 11.51
C ASP A 67 0.07 -11.75 11.34
N ILE A 68 0.47 -10.49 11.55
CA ILE A 68 1.88 -10.10 11.56
C ILE A 68 2.64 -10.83 12.68
N ALA A 69 2.11 -10.85 13.90
CA ALA A 69 2.75 -11.50 15.03
C ALA A 69 2.99 -12.99 14.76
N LEU A 70 1.98 -13.70 14.24
CA LEU A 70 2.11 -15.10 13.85
C LEU A 70 3.19 -15.30 12.77
N MET A 71 3.25 -14.43 11.76
CA MET A 71 4.27 -14.51 10.72
C MET A 71 5.68 -14.26 11.28
N VAL A 72 5.82 -13.31 12.20
CA VAL A 72 7.09 -13.02 12.90
C VAL A 72 7.54 -14.23 13.71
N ASP A 73 6.63 -14.80 14.52
CA ASP A 73 6.93 -15.94 15.38
C ASP A 73 7.34 -17.17 14.56
N GLN A 74 6.63 -17.45 13.46
CA GLN A 74 6.97 -18.54 12.54
C GLN A 74 8.34 -18.35 11.90
N LEU A 75 8.66 -17.12 11.47
CA LEU A 75 9.98 -16.81 10.91
C LEU A 75 11.08 -16.96 11.96
N ALA A 76 10.87 -16.46 13.18
CA ALA A 76 11.81 -16.58 14.28
C ALA A 76 12.09 -18.05 14.62
N GLN A 77 11.04 -18.87 14.75
CA GLN A 77 11.17 -20.31 14.99
C GLN A 77 11.95 -21.02 13.87
N LYS A 78 11.67 -20.68 12.60
CA LYS A 78 12.38 -21.24 11.44
C LYS A 78 13.86 -20.88 11.45
N LEU A 79 14.20 -19.65 11.79
CA LEU A 79 15.60 -19.20 11.84
C LEU A 79 16.34 -19.81 13.04
N TYR A 80 15.65 -19.96 14.18
CA TYR A 80 16.21 -20.57 15.39
C TYR A 80 16.50 -22.05 15.17
N SER A 81 15.54 -22.80 14.60
CA SER A 81 15.72 -24.23 14.29
C SER A 81 16.83 -24.47 13.25
N ALA A 82 17.06 -23.50 12.35
CA ALA A 82 18.16 -23.52 11.40
C ALA A 82 19.52 -23.06 11.99
N GLY A 83 19.59 -22.74 13.29
CA GLY A 83 20.79 -22.25 13.97
C GLY A 83 21.28 -20.89 13.46
N LYS A 84 20.43 -20.12 12.76
CA LYS A 84 20.78 -18.79 12.21
C LYS A 84 20.69 -17.70 13.26
N ILE A 85 19.92 -17.95 14.32
CA ILE A 85 19.72 -17.02 15.43
C ILE A 85 19.89 -17.81 16.73
N SER A 86 20.53 -17.19 17.71
CA SER A 86 20.83 -17.81 19.00
C SER A 86 19.70 -17.70 20.02
N ASP A 87 18.73 -16.83 19.77
CA ASP A 87 17.58 -16.55 20.63
C ASP A 87 16.40 -16.13 19.76
N ASN A 88 15.19 -16.59 20.11
CA ASN A 88 13.94 -16.29 19.43
C ASN A 88 13.10 -15.20 20.12
N THR A 89 13.53 -14.68 21.28
CA THR A 89 12.73 -13.76 22.12
C THR A 89 13.08 -12.27 21.96
N GLN A 90 14.25 -11.93 21.43
CA GLN A 90 14.76 -10.55 21.41
C GLN A 90 15.16 -10.02 20.03
N GLN A 91 14.84 -10.76 18.96
CA GLN A 91 15.29 -10.35 17.64
C GLN A 91 14.29 -9.43 16.96
N THR A 92 14.82 -8.28 16.58
CA THR A 92 14.16 -7.40 15.66
C THR A 92 14.40 -7.89 14.24
N PHE A 93 13.33 -8.31 13.57
CA PHE A 93 13.35 -8.54 12.14
C PHE A 93 13.15 -7.22 11.38
N SER A 94 14.11 -6.88 10.54
CA SER A 94 13.91 -5.87 9.50
C SER A 94 13.18 -6.55 8.34
N PHE A 95 11.85 -6.47 8.35
CA PHE A 95 11.04 -6.96 7.24
C PHE A 95 11.15 -5.96 6.10
N SER A 96 12.20 -6.03 5.27
CA SER A 96 12.27 -5.14 4.12
C SER A 96 11.31 -5.59 3.02
N GLU A 97 11.08 -6.90 2.86
CA GLU A 97 10.40 -7.45 1.67
C GLU A 97 9.70 -8.79 1.94
N VAL A 98 8.84 -8.89 2.96
CA VAL A 98 7.94 -10.06 3.00
C VAL A 98 6.86 -9.84 1.95
N ARG A 99 7.03 -10.48 0.79
CA ARG A 99 5.94 -10.71 -0.18
C ARG A 99 4.97 -11.71 0.45
N THR A 100 4.21 -11.26 1.44
CA THR A 100 3.19 -12.10 2.07
C THR A 100 2.12 -12.42 1.02
N PRO A 101 1.63 -13.66 0.94
CA PRO A 101 0.24 -13.83 0.54
C PRO A 101 -0.55 -12.99 1.56
N THR A 102 -1.18 -11.91 1.11
CA THR A 102 -1.99 -11.05 1.99
C THR A 102 -2.90 -11.94 2.80
N SER A 103 -2.71 -11.99 4.11
CA SER A 103 -3.63 -12.74 4.97
C SER A 103 -5.04 -12.19 4.78
N LYS A 104 -6.06 -12.95 5.20
CA LYS A 104 -7.45 -12.53 5.00
C LYS A 104 -7.75 -11.18 5.66
N SER A 105 -7.07 -10.85 6.76
CA SER A 105 -7.22 -9.55 7.43
C SER A 105 -6.73 -8.39 6.56
N PHE A 106 -5.54 -8.50 5.94
CA PHE A 106 -5.03 -7.49 5.01
C PHE A 106 -5.89 -7.36 3.77
N GLN A 107 -6.37 -8.48 3.21
CA GLN A 107 -7.31 -8.43 2.09
C GLN A 107 -8.57 -7.65 2.45
N ARG A 108 -9.14 -7.92 3.64
CA ARG A 108 -10.33 -7.21 4.14
C ARG A 108 -10.10 -5.71 4.35
N LEU A 109 -8.93 -5.30 4.81
CA LEU A 109 -8.58 -3.87 4.88
C LEU A 109 -8.44 -3.26 3.48
N TRP A 110 -7.78 -3.96 2.55
CA TRP A 110 -7.56 -3.46 1.19
C TRP A 110 -8.85 -3.31 0.38
N THR A 111 -9.81 -4.19 0.63
CA THR A 111 -11.13 -4.16 -0.01
C THR A 111 -12.18 -3.49 0.87
N ASN A 112 -11.78 -2.68 1.86
CA ASN A 112 -12.72 -1.99 2.73
C ASN A 112 -13.46 -0.90 1.94
N ASP A 113 -14.80 -0.93 1.97
CA ASP A 113 -15.63 0.01 1.21
C ASP A 113 -15.30 1.46 1.55
N ARG A 114 -15.02 1.79 2.82
CA ARG A 114 -14.66 3.16 3.20
C ARG A 114 -13.39 3.58 2.48
N LEU A 115 -12.36 2.74 2.54
CA LEU A 115 -11.07 2.98 1.87
C LEU A 115 -11.27 3.18 0.37
N LEU A 116 -12.02 2.28 -0.28
CA LEU A 116 -12.26 2.36 -1.72
C LEU A 116 -13.08 3.61 -2.08
N ASN A 117 -14.08 3.99 -1.29
CA ASN A 117 -14.85 5.23 -1.50
C ASN A 117 -13.98 6.49 -1.36
N LEU A 118 -13.02 6.49 -0.43
CA LEU A 118 -12.06 7.57 -0.28
C LEU A 118 -11.09 7.63 -1.46
N MET A 119 -10.56 6.48 -1.90
CA MET A 119 -9.69 6.42 -3.07
C MET A 119 -10.43 6.84 -4.34
N GLU A 120 -11.72 6.48 -4.49
CA GLU A 120 -12.59 6.93 -5.56
C GLU A 120 -12.77 8.46 -5.54
N GLN A 121 -12.90 9.06 -4.36
CA GLN A 121 -13.02 10.51 -4.21
C GLN A 121 -11.75 11.25 -4.67
N ILE A 122 -10.57 10.66 -4.46
CA ILE A 122 -9.28 11.27 -4.79
C ILE A 122 -8.88 10.98 -6.24
N LEU A 123 -8.99 9.73 -6.68
CA LEU A 123 -8.48 9.24 -7.97
C LEU A 123 -9.53 9.23 -9.09
N GLY A 124 -10.82 9.23 -8.73
CA GLY A 124 -11.93 8.96 -9.65
C GLY A 124 -12.41 7.50 -9.61
N PRO A 125 -13.41 7.15 -10.44
CA PRO A 125 -14.13 5.88 -10.35
C PRO A 125 -13.28 4.63 -10.67
N GLU A 126 -12.21 4.80 -11.44
CA GLU A 126 -11.35 3.70 -11.88
C GLU A 126 -10.16 3.52 -10.92
N VAL A 127 -10.37 2.75 -9.85
CA VAL A 127 -9.36 2.50 -8.82
C VAL A 127 -8.67 1.15 -9.04
N ALA A 128 -7.35 1.16 -9.23
CA ALA A 128 -6.53 -0.05 -9.29
C ALA A 128 -5.54 -0.08 -8.12
N GLY A 129 -5.50 -1.20 -7.39
CA GLY A 129 -4.58 -1.41 -6.28
C GLY A 129 -3.31 -2.15 -6.70
N HIS A 130 -2.15 -1.60 -6.36
CA HIS A 130 -0.88 -2.32 -6.53
C HIS A 130 -0.74 -3.44 -5.49
N PRO A 131 -0.51 -4.70 -5.90
CA PRO A 131 -0.57 -5.85 -5.00
C PRO A 131 0.72 -6.07 -4.17
N VAL A 132 1.71 -5.17 -4.26
CA VAL A 132 2.93 -5.29 -3.45
C VAL A 132 2.74 -4.54 -2.14
N TRP A 133 2.91 -5.30 -1.06
CA TRP A 133 2.81 -4.84 0.31
C TRP A 133 4.20 -4.72 0.92
N ASN A 134 4.40 -3.67 1.70
CA ASN A 134 5.61 -3.47 2.47
C ASN A 134 5.24 -3.28 3.93
N LEU A 135 5.52 -4.28 4.77
CA LEU A 135 5.53 -4.09 6.21
C LEU A 135 6.84 -3.41 6.57
N ARG A 136 6.80 -2.21 7.15
CA ARG A 136 8.01 -1.50 7.59
C ARG A 136 8.02 -1.39 9.10
N THR A 137 8.87 -2.17 9.76
CA THR A 137 9.04 -2.09 11.21
C THR A 137 9.92 -0.89 11.58
N LYS A 138 9.52 -0.15 12.63
CA LYS A 138 10.30 0.93 13.23
C LYS A 138 10.90 0.45 14.53
N THR A 139 12.06 -0.18 14.41
CA THR A 139 12.77 -0.74 15.56
C THR A 139 13.42 0.36 16.39
N PRO A 140 13.28 0.33 17.73
CA PRO A 140 14.02 1.24 18.59
C PRO A 140 15.53 1.16 18.32
N ARG A 141 16.18 2.34 18.20
CA ARG A 141 17.64 2.48 18.02
C ARG A 141 18.23 1.87 16.73
N SER A 142 17.42 1.66 15.69
CA SER A 142 17.92 1.19 14.39
C SER A 142 18.19 2.36 13.44
N GLU A 143 19.43 2.52 12.98
CA GLU A 143 19.76 3.50 11.93
C GLU A 143 19.12 3.16 10.58
N ALA A 144 18.79 1.88 10.33
CA ALA A 144 18.11 1.47 9.09
C ALA A 144 16.71 2.10 8.93
N VAL A 145 16.16 2.68 10.00
CA VAL A 145 14.87 3.37 9.95
C VAL A 145 14.99 4.89 9.81
N ASN A 146 16.22 5.41 9.78
CA ASN A 146 16.51 6.81 9.48
C ASN A 146 16.52 6.99 7.96
N ILE A 147 15.41 7.46 7.42
CA ILE A 147 15.23 7.60 5.97
C ILE A 147 15.36 9.08 5.60
N PRO A 148 16.36 9.46 4.79
CA PRO A 148 16.51 10.85 4.36
C PRO A 148 15.35 11.29 3.47
N TRP A 149 15.25 12.59 3.25
CA TRP A 149 14.29 13.15 2.29
C TRP A 149 14.46 12.50 0.91
N HIS A 150 13.37 11.92 0.41
CA HIS A 150 13.31 11.25 -0.89
C HIS A 150 11.86 11.26 -1.39
N GLN A 151 11.66 10.97 -2.68
CA GLN A 151 10.35 10.71 -3.26
C GLN A 151 10.23 9.21 -3.55
N GLY A 152 9.11 8.61 -3.15
CA GLY A 152 8.82 7.22 -3.50
C GLY A 152 8.64 7.08 -5.01
N LYS A 153 9.36 6.14 -5.63
CA LYS A 153 9.10 5.72 -7.01
C LYS A 153 8.78 4.23 -7.02
N VAL A 154 7.64 3.86 -7.60
CA VAL A 154 7.36 2.48 -7.97
C VAL A 154 7.84 2.28 -9.40
N ILE A 155 8.73 1.32 -9.61
CA ILE A 155 9.07 0.84 -10.94
C ILE A 155 8.18 -0.36 -11.20
N LEU A 156 7.16 -0.19 -12.06
CA LEU A 156 6.39 -1.31 -12.60
C LEU A 156 7.26 -1.98 -13.65
N GLY A 157 8.05 -2.98 -13.24
CA GLY A 157 8.75 -3.84 -14.19
C GLY A 157 7.73 -4.66 -14.97
N SER A 158 7.83 -4.66 -16.30
CA SER A 158 7.13 -5.64 -17.13
C SER A 158 7.63 -7.03 -16.73
N ALA A 159 6.72 -7.92 -16.31
CA ALA A 159 7.03 -9.34 -16.22
C ALA A 159 7.51 -9.81 -17.61
N GLN A 160 8.78 -10.22 -17.70
CA GLN A 160 9.31 -10.94 -18.85
C GLN A 160 8.96 -12.42 -18.73
#